data_AF-A0A0A2BLM3-F1
#
_entry.id   AF-A0A0A2BLM3-F1
#
_cell.length_a   1.000
_cell.length_b   1.000
_cell.length_c   1.000
_cell.angle_alpha   90.00
_cell.angle_beta   90.00
_cell.angle_gamma   90.00
#
_symmetry.space_group_name_H-M   'P 1'
#
loop_
_entity.id
_entity.type
_entity.pdbx_description
1 polymer ?
#
loop_
_entity_poly.entity_id
_entity_poly.type
_entity_poly.pdbx_seq_one_letter_code
_entity_poly.pdbx_strand_id
1 'polypeptide(L)'
;MKLQRLILLTAFSVGLFSFQGTSSLAYTKYEEDRIVERAGAAGIKVSLDCAIDKGIVSKHYENLALRNALDRKNLSHLSGWLKSSNGKNVVKEIRRLKGPDCNQKAEISDMEALMPYLE
;
A
#
# COMPACT_ATOMS: atom_id res chain seq x y z
N MET A 1 -34.03 -36.00 -47.90
CA MET A 1 -33.58 -35.51 -46.57
C MET A 1 -32.33 -36.33 -46.21
N LYS A 2 -31.10 -35.79 -46.25
CA LYS A 2 -30.42 -35.01 -45.18
C LYS A 2 -30.62 -35.72 -43.82
N LEU A 3 -29.61 -36.11 -43.02
CA LEU A 3 -28.20 -35.75 -42.98
C LEU A 3 -27.53 -36.76 -42.00
N GLN A 4 -26.43 -37.38 -42.43
CA GLN A 4 -25.17 -37.65 -41.71
C GLN A 4 -25.22 -37.92 -40.19
N ARG A 5 -24.77 -39.10 -39.73
CA ARG A 5 -23.35 -39.37 -39.34
C ARG A 5 -22.93 -38.46 -38.16
N LEU A 6 -22.51 -38.94 -36.97
CA LEU A 6 -21.27 -39.71 -36.74
C LEU A 6 -20.62 -39.18 -35.44
N ILE A 7 -20.05 -40.06 -34.59
CA ILE A 7 -18.83 -39.83 -33.74
C ILE A 7 -19.01 -38.85 -32.55
N LEU A 8 -18.35 -38.92 -31.38
CA LEU A 8 -17.22 -39.64 -30.76
C LEU A 8 -17.41 -39.44 -29.23
N LEU A 9 -17.23 -40.44 -28.37
CA LEU A 9 -15.99 -40.62 -27.59
C LEU A 9 -15.35 -39.30 -27.14
N THR A 10 -15.55 -38.92 -25.87
CA THR A 10 -14.48 -38.32 -25.06
C THR A 10 -14.56 -38.86 -23.64
N ALA A 11 -13.59 -39.72 -23.32
CA ALA A 11 -13.00 -39.79 -22.00
C ALA A 11 -12.46 -38.41 -21.64
N PHE A 12 -12.73 -37.91 -20.43
CA PHE A 12 -11.87 -36.91 -19.81
C PHE A 12 -11.81 -37.14 -18.30
N SER A 13 -10.74 -37.84 -17.92
CA SER A 13 -9.91 -37.54 -16.76
C SER A 13 -10.42 -36.41 -15.86
N VAL A 14 -10.91 -36.77 -14.67
CA VAL A 14 -10.68 -35.91 -13.50
C VAL A 14 -9.44 -36.47 -12.80
N GLY A 15 -8.31 -36.30 -13.47
CA GLY A 15 -7.02 -36.34 -12.80
C GLY A 15 -6.87 -35.11 -11.92
N LEU A 16 -6.01 -35.26 -10.91
CA LEU A 16 -5.18 -34.22 -10.28
C LEU A 16 -5.81 -32.84 -10.13
N PHE A 17 -6.02 -32.39 -8.89
CA PHE A 17 -5.41 -31.16 -8.37
C PHE A 17 -5.73 -31.06 -6.87
N SER A 18 -5.12 -31.95 -6.08
CA SER A 18 -4.99 -31.75 -4.63
C SER A 18 -3.64 -31.10 -4.31
N PHE A 19 -3.26 -30.04 -5.01
CA PHE A 19 -2.08 -29.22 -4.66
C PHE A 19 -2.19 -27.90 -5.42
N GLN A 20 -1.79 -26.78 -4.78
CA GLN A 20 -1.72 -25.41 -5.30
C GLN A 20 -2.98 -24.55 -5.11
N GLY A 21 -3.18 -24.08 -3.87
CA GLY A 21 -4.10 -22.96 -3.60
C GLY A 21 -3.69 -22.05 -2.45
N THR A 22 -2.58 -22.32 -1.75
CA THR A 22 -2.17 -21.52 -0.57
C THR A 22 -1.11 -20.46 -0.91
N SER A 23 -0.46 -20.54 -2.07
CA SER A 23 0.60 -19.59 -2.45
C SER A 23 0.06 -18.23 -2.89
N SER A 24 -1.12 -18.17 -3.50
CA SER A 24 -1.71 -16.90 -3.96
C SER A 24 -2.24 -16.08 -2.78
N LEU A 25 -2.92 -16.71 -1.82
CA LEU A 25 -3.52 -16.03 -0.67
C LEU A 25 -2.48 -15.45 0.30
N ALA A 26 -1.35 -16.13 0.48
CA ALA A 26 -0.25 -15.63 1.32
C ALA A 26 0.54 -14.50 0.64
N TYR A 27 0.72 -14.56 -0.68
CA TYR A 27 1.37 -13.52 -1.47
C TYR A 27 0.55 -12.22 -1.51
N THR A 28 -0.76 -12.32 -1.73
CA THR A 28 -1.65 -11.14 -1.75
C THR A 28 -1.69 -10.47 -0.38
N LYS A 29 -1.75 -11.24 0.71
CA LYS A 29 -1.74 -10.68 2.06
C LYS A 29 -0.43 -9.95 2.39
N TYR A 30 0.72 -10.51 2.01
CA TYR A 30 2.02 -9.87 2.24
C TYR A 30 2.17 -8.55 1.47
N GLU A 31 1.68 -8.49 0.23
CA GLU A 31 1.65 -7.26 -0.56
C GLU A 31 0.71 -6.20 0.03
N GLU A 32 -0.50 -6.61 0.44
CA GLU A 32 -1.45 -5.71 1.11
C GLU A 32 -0.87 -5.14 2.41
N ASP A 33 -0.25 -5.98 3.26
CA ASP A 33 0.38 -5.54 4.50
C ASP A 33 1.51 -4.52 4.21
N ARG A 34 2.34 -4.78 3.18
CA ARG A 34 3.41 -3.85 2.77
C ARG A 34 2.87 -2.49 2.30
N ILE A 35 1.80 -2.49 1.52
CA ILE A 35 1.14 -1.28 1.02
C ILE A 35 0.61 -0.46 2.20
N VAL A 36 -0.06 -1.11 3.16
CA VAL A 36 -0.60 -0.46 4.36
C VAL A 36 0.50 0.12 5.22
N GLU A 37 1.60 -0.60 5.45
CA GLU A 37 2.74 -0.10 6.23
C GLU A 37 3.37 1.14 5.57
N ARG A 38 3.59 1.12 4.25
CA ARG A 38 4.15 2.23 3.47
C ARG A 38 3.24 3.45 3.48
N ALA A 39 1.95 3.27 3.26
CA ALA A 39 0.94 4.33 3.36
C ALA A 39 0.89 4.92 4.79
N GLY A 40 0.94 4.06 5.81
CA GLY A 40 1.00 4.46 7.21
C GLY A 40 2.23 5.29 7.54
N ALA A 41 3.42 4.87 7.11
CA ALA A 41 4.67 5.59 7.32
C ALA A 41 4.67 6.96 6.62
N ALA A 42 4.17 7.02 5.39
CA ALA A 42 4.04 8.27 4.65
C ALA A 42 3.00 9.22 5.29
N GLY A 43 1.88 8.68 5.79
CA GLY A 43 0.87 9.43 6.54
C GLY A 43 1.41 10.03 7.83
N ILE A 44 2.29 9.32 8.55
CA ILE A 44 3.00 9.84 9.73
C ILE A 44 3.90 11.01 9.32
N LYS A 45 4.67 10.86 8.24
CA LYS A 45 5.57 11.91 7.72
C LYS A 45 4.79 13.19 7.38
N VAL A 46 3.69 13.08 6.63
CA VAL A 46 2.85 14.24 6.28
C VAL A 46 2.26 14.91 7.52
N SER A 47 1.83 14.12 8.51
CA SER A 47 1.25 14.67 9.75
C SER A 47 2.30 15.43 10.57
N LEU A 48 3.55 14.97 10.57
CA LEU A 48 4.67 15.68 11.19
C LEU A 48 5.02 16.97 10.44
N ASP A 49 5.10 16.92 9.11
CA ASP A 49 5.37 18.10 8.28
C ASP A 49 4.33 19.19 8.54
N CYS A 50 3.07 18.79 8.67
CA CYS A 50 2.01 19.71 9.06
C CYS A 50 2.21 20.32 10.45
N ALA A 51 2.60 19.52 11.44
CA ALA A 51 2.85 20.02 12.79
C ALA A 51 4.01 21.01 12.81
N ILE A 52 4.99 20.84 11.92
CA ILE A 52 6.10 21.79 11.73
C ILE A 52 5.61 23.07 11.08
N ASP A 53 4.84 22.98 10.00
CA ASP A 53 4.27 24.15 9.30
C ASP A 53 3.39 25.00 10.22
N LYS A 54 2.66 24.37 11.16
CA LYS A 54 1.84 25.03 12.18
C LYS A 54 2.64 25.54 13.40
N GLY A 55 3.95 25.34 13.44
CA GLY A 55 4.82 25.74 14.55
C GLY A 55 4.63 24.93 15.85
N ILE A 56 3.89 23.82 15.80
CA ILE A 56 3.66 22.91 16.95
C ILE A 56 4.94 22.12 17.27
N VAL A 57 5.69 21.73 16.23
CA VAL A 57 6.96 21.02 16.35
C VAL A 57 8.04 21.84 15.66
N SER A 58 9.17 22.06 16.33
CA SER A 58 10.32 22.70 15.67
C SER A 58 10.91 21.78 14.60
N LYS A 59 11.20 22.35 13.43
CA LYS A 59 11.91 21.68 12.34
C LYS A 59 13.24 21.07 12.78
N HIS A 60 13.90 21.65 13.78
CA HIS A 60 15.14 21.10 14.35
C HIS A 60 14.97 19.66 14.88
N TYR A 61 13.78 19.31 15.35
CA TYR A 61 13.47 17.99 15.92
C TYR A 61 12.76 17.04 14.94
N GLU A 62 12.60 17.42 13.68
CA GLU A 62 11.86 16.65 12.66
C GLU A 62 12.31 15.19 12.59
N ASN A 63 13.61 14.94 12.43
CA ASN A 63 14.13 13.58 12.29
C ASN A 63 13.88 12.72 13.53
N LEU A 64 14.04 13.30 14.74
CA LEU A 64 13.81 12.60 15.99
C LEU A 64 12.32 12.32 16.19
N ALA A 65 11.46 13.29 15.93
CA ALA A 65 10.01 13.16 16.03
C ALA A 65 9.47 12.11 15.05
N LEU A 66 9.98 12.11 13.81
CA LEU A 66 9.62 11.11 12.80
C LEU A 66 10.02 9.71 13.25
N ARG A 67 11.27 9.53 13.71
CA ARG A 67 11.75 8.22 14.17
C ARG A 67 10.90 7.68 15.32
N ASN A 68 10.66 8.50 16.34
CA ASN A 68 9.83 8.11 17.49
C ASN A 68 8.37 7.80 17.08
N ALA A 69 7.82 8.50 16.08
CA ALA A 69 6.48 8.23 15.58
C ALA A 69 6.40 6.91 14.81
N LEU A 70 7.41 6.61 13.99
CA LEU A 70 7.52 5.33 13.28
C LEU A 70 7.75 4.16 14.24
N ASP A 71 8.64 4.31 15.22
CA ASP A 71 8.93 3.29 16.24
C ASP A 71 7.67 2.89 17.00
N ARG A 72 6.84 3.86 17.43
CA ARG A 72 5.57 3.60 18.13
C ARG A 72 4.54 2.84 17.31
N LYS A 73 4.72 2.75 15.99
CA LYS A 73 3.86 2.02 15.06
C LYS A 73 4.52 0.77 14.50
N ASN A 74 5.71 0.40 14.97
CA ASN A 74 6.54 -0.67 14.42
C ASN A 74 6.87 -0.47 12.92
N LEU A 75 7.03 0.78 12.48
CA LEU A 75 7.33 1.16 11.08
C LEU A 75 8.74 1.74 10.91
N SER A 76 9.62 1.49 11.87
CA SER A 76 10.97 2.08 11.91
C SER A 76 11.85 1.65 10.72
N HIS A 77 11.65 0.43 10.22
CA HIS A 77 12.29 -0.12 9.03
C HIS A 77 12.00 0.68 7.76
N LEU A 78 10.87 1.41 7.72
CA LEU A 78 10.48 2.23 6.57
C LEU A 78 11.11 3.63 6.56
N SER A 79 11.87 4.00 7.59
CA SER A 79 12.57 5.30 7.64
C SER A 79 13.54 5.51 6.47
N GLY A 80 14.18 4.44 5.98
CA GLY A 80 15.01 4.48 4.77
C GLY A 80 14.18 4.61 3.50
N TRP A 81 13.08 3.86 3.41
CA TRP A 81 12.16 3.92 2.27
C TRP A 81 11.54 5.31 2.08
N LEU A 82 11.17 6.01 3.17
CA LEU A 82 10.65 7.39 3.10
C LEU A 82 11.62 8.39 2.44
N LYS A 83 12.92 8.09 2.44
CA LYS A 83 13.95 8.93 1.81
C LYS A 83 14.16 8.61 0.33
N SER A 84 13.66 7.47 -0.14
CA SER A 84 13.69 7.07 -1.55
C SER A 84 12.78 7.95 -2.41
N SER A 85 12.96 7.91 -3.73
CA SER A 85 12.09 8.63 -4.68
C SER A 85 10.63 8.21 -4.56
N ASN A 86 10.35 6.92 -4.43
CA ASN A 86 8.98 6.40 -4.29
C ASN A 86 8.35 6.90 -2.99
N GLY A 87 9.06 6.77 -1.87
CA GLY A 87 8.59 7.27 -0.57
C GLY A 87 8.26 8.77 -0.61
N LYS A 88 9.11 9.59 -1.24
CA LYS A 88 8.86 11.03 -1.42
C LYS A 88 7.62 11.31 -2.27
N ASN A 89 7.39 10.54 -3.34
CA ASN A 89 6.22 10.69 -4.19
C ASN A 89 4.93 10.35 -3.43
N VAL A 90 4.92 9.24 -2.68
CA VAL A 90 3.78 8.87 -1.82
C VAL A 90 3.49 9.97 -0.80
N VAL A 91 4.51 10.47 -0.10
CA VAL A 91 4.37 11.57 0.88
C VAL A 91 3.77 12.83 0.22
N LYS A 92 4.25 13.19 -0.98
CA LYS A 92 3.72 14.32 -1.74
C LYS A 92 2.24 14.12 -2.09
N GLU A 93 1.87 12.92 -2.53
CA GLU A 93 0.49 12.63 -2.92
C GLU A 93 -0.44 12.62 -1.71
N ILE A 94 -0.06 11.98 -0.59
CA ILE A 94 -0.81 12.05 0.66
C ILE A 94 -0.97 13.50 1.14
N ARG A 95 0.06 14.33 1.00
CA ARG A 95 -0.02 15.76 1.34
C ARG A 95 -0.99 16.51 0.44
N ARG A 96 -1.01 16.21 -0.87
CA ARG A 96 -1.99 16.76 -1.82
C ARG A 96 -3.41 16.41 -1.41
N LEU A 97 -3.63 15.17 -0.98
CA LEU A 97 -4.93 14.64 -0.55
C LEU A 97 -5.39 15.23 0.79
N LYS A 98 -4.48 15.48 1.74
CA LYS A 98 -4.81 16.11 3.04
C LYS A 98 -5.03 17.63 2.96
N GLY A 99 -4.70 18.25 1.83
CA GLY A 99 -4.77 19.69 1.63
C GLY A 99 -3.81 20.49 2.51
N PRO A 100 -3.77 21.82 2.34
CA PRO A 100 -2.86 22.71 3.06
C PRO A 100 -3.15 22.80 4.58
N ASP A 101 -4.39 22.54 4.99
CA ASP A 101 -4.81 22.67 6.40
C ASP A 101 -4.60 21.41 7.23
N CYS A 102 -4.23 20.30 6.59
CA CYS A 102 -4.02 18.99 7.20
C CYS A 102 -5.23 18.44 7.98
N ASN A 103 -6.42 18.98 7.70
CA ASN A 103 -7.67 18.61 8.36
C ASN A 103 -8.52 17.63 7.52
N GLN A 104 -8.13 17.33 6.29
CA GLN A 104 -8.84 16.33 5.49
C GLN A 104 -8.53 14.93 6.03
N LYS A 105 -9.58 14.25 6.50
CA LYS A 105 -9.59 12.79 6.64
C LYS A 105 -9.44 12.23 5.22
N ALA A 106 -8.43 11.39 4.99
CA ALA A 106 -8.31 10.69 3.72
C ALA A 106 -9.54 9.80 3.52
N GLU A 107 -10.21 9.91 2.39
CA GLU A 107 -11.32 9.06 1.99
C GLU A 107 -10.78 7.77 1.34
N ILE A 108 -11.61 6.73 1.22
CA ILE A 108 -11.18 5.44 0.65
C ILE A 108 -10.71 5.59 -0.81
N SER A 109 -11.30 6.51 -1.57
CA SER A 109 -10.86 6.87 -2.93
C SER A 109 -9.44 7.44 -2.99
N ASP A 110 -8.97 8.05 -1.90
CA ASP A 110 -7.65 8.66 -1.82
C ASP A 110 -6.56 7.59 -1.65
N MET A 111 -6.91 6.42 -1.11
CA MET A 111 -6.00 5.27 -0.97
C MET A 111 -5.77 4.55 -2.30
N GLU A 112 -6.78 4.49 -3.18
CA GLU A 112 -6.64 3.94 -4.54
C GLU A 112 -5.65 4.78 -5.38
N ALA A 113 -5.64 6.11 -5.20
CA ALA A 113 -4.71 7.00 -5.89
C ALA A 113 -3.23 6.76 -5.49
N LEU A 114 -2.99 6.14 -4.34
CA LEU A 114 -1.64 5.84 -3.84
C LEU A 114 -1.10 4.50 -4.34
N MET A 115 -1.97 3.58 -4.77
CA MET A 115 -1.59 2.23 -5.19
C MET A 115 -0.41 2.19 -6.18
N PRO A 116 -0.35 3.02 -7.25
CA PRO A 116 0.76 2.99 -8.22
C PRO A 116 2.13 3.35 -7.64
N TYR A 117 2.17 3.96 -6.45
CA TYR A 117 3.40 4.40 -5.79
C TYR A 117 3.78 3.54 -4.58
N LEU A 118 2.89 2.62 -4.19
CA LEU A 118 3.04 1.76 -3.02
C LEU A 118 3.59 0.38 -3.36
N GLU A 119 3.59 -0.01 -4.64
CA GLU A 119 4.24 -1.23 -5.17
C GLU A 119 5.78 -1.20 -5.00
#